data_AF-A0A357CUP6-F1
#
_entry.id   AF-A0A357CUP6-F1
#
_cell.length_a   1.000
_cell.length_b   1.000
_cell.length_c   1.000
_cell.angle_alpha   90.00
_cell.angle_beta   90.00
_cell.angle_gamma   90.00
#
_symmetry.space_group_name_H-M   'P 1'
#
loop_
_entity.id
_entity.type
_entity.pdbx_description
1 polymer ?
#
loop_
_entity_poly.entity_id
_entity_poly.type
_entity_poly.pdbx_seq_one_letter_code
_entity_poly.pdbx_strand_id
1 'polypeptide(L)' 'MFKINDHVIYGTCGVCKIIDINYCNFNDTKRKYYIMKPLYTKNSKIYVPVENERKMLKNL' A
#
# COMPACT_ATOMS: atom_id res chain seq x y z
N MET A 1 -11.90 1.07 -1.15
CA MET A 1 -11.31 0.83 0.17
C MET A 1 -10.91 -0.62 0.35
N PHE A 2 -9.60 -0.84 0.38
CA PHE A 2 -8.99 -2.14 0.60
C PHE A 2 -8.77 -2.43 2.10
N LYS A 3 -8.58 -3.71 2.43
CA LYS A 3 -8.42 -4.26 3.78
C LYS A 3 -7.08 -4.99 3.92
N ILE A 4 -6.67 -5.21 5.17
CA ILE A 4 -5.51 -6.08 5.47
C ILE A 4 -5.79 -7.46 4.88
N ASN A 5 -4.76 -8.03 4.25
CA ASN A 5 -4.77 -9.26 3.44
C ASN A 5 -5.31 -9.15 2.01
N ASP A 6 -5.84 -8.01 1.58
CA ASP A 6 -6.19 -7.82 0.17
C ASP A 6 -4.92 -7.85 -0.70
N HIS A 7 -5.07 -8.43 -1.88
CA HIS A 7 -4.05 -8.39 -2.92
C HIS A 7 -4.44 -7.32 -3.94
N VAL A 8 -3.47 -6.46 -4.28
CA VAL A 8 -3.65 -5.31 -5.16
C VAL A 8 -2.51 -5.20 -6.15
N ILE A 9 -2.75 -4.59 -7.30
CA ILE A 9 -1.71 -4.27 -8.27
C ILE A 9 -1.24 -2.83 -8.02
N TYR A 10 0.07 -2.64 -7.84
CA TYR A 10 0.69 -1.32 -7.66
C TYR A 10 1.74 -1.05 -8.76
N GLY A 11 1.38 -0.17 -9.70
CA GLY A 11 2.29 0.28 -10.78
C GLY A 11 3.00 -0.87 -11.50
N THR A 12 4.30 -0.70 -11.73
CA THR A 12 5.20 -1.73 -12.31
C THR A 12 5.72 -2.73 -11.27
N CYS A 13 5.45 -2.51 -9.98
CA CYS A 13 5.87 -3.41 -8.91
C CYS A 13 5.06 -4.72 -8.91
N GLY A 14 3.90 -4.71 -9.56
CA GLY A 14 3.04 -5.88 -9.72
C GLY A 14 2.17 -6.13 -8.50
N VAL A 15 1.96 -7.41 -8.18
CA VAL A 15 1.06 -7.84 -7.09
C VAL A 15 1.68 -7.59 -5.72
N CYS A 16 0.94 -6.86 -4.89
CA CYS A 16 1.27 -6.53 -3.52
C CYS A 16 0.16 -6.99 -2.58
N LYS A 17 0.52 -7.39 -1.36
CA LYS A 17 -0.42 -7.69 -0.28
C LYS A 17 -0.44 -6.56 0.74
N ILE A 18 -1.62 -6.12 1.14
CA ILE A 18 -1.77 -5.16 2.25
C ILE A 18 -1.50 -5.89 3.56
N ILE A 19 -0.47 -5.45 4.28
CA ILE A 19 -0.06 -6.05 5.55
C ILE A 19 -0.46 -5.22 6.76
N ASP A 20 -0.71 -3.92 6.57
CA ASP A 20 -1.17 -3.02 7.63
C ASP A 20 -1.83 -1.76 7.03
N ILE A 21 -2.66 -1.10 7.83
CA ILE A 21 -3.31 0.17 7.50
C ILE A 21 -3.23 1.06 8.74
N ASN A 22 -2.26 1.97 8.76
CA ASN A 22 -1.98 2.75 9.95
C ASN A 22 -1.60 4.20 9.63
N TYR A 23 -1.61 5.06 10.65
CA TYR A 23 -1.10 6.41 10.55
C TYR A 23 0.43 6.40 10.59
N CYS A 24 1.05 6.99 9.58
CA CYS A 24 2.48 7.22 9.54
C CYS A 24 2.75 8.73 9.56
N ASN A 25 3.83 9.13 10.23
CA ASN A 25 4.32 10.49 10.18
C ASN A 25 5.47 10.55 9.18
N PHE A 26 5.24 11.22 8.05
CA PHE A 26 6.27 11.51 7.07
C PHE A 26 6.33 13.03 6.89
N ASN A 27 7.52 13.61 7.08
CA ASN A 27 7.76 15.05 6.89
C ASN A 27 6.80 15.92 7.73
N ASP A 28 6.71 15.62 9.03
CA ASP A 28 5.81 16.24 10.02
C ASP A 28 4.31 16.19 9.68
N THR A 29 3.92 15.39 8.70
CA THR A 29 2.54 15.21 8.30
C THR A 29 2.07 13.81 8.68
N LYS A 30 1.14 13.73 9.64
CA LYS A 30 0.46 12.49 10.02
C LYS A 30 -0.65 12.18 9.01
N ARG A 31 -0.51 11.10 8.24
CA ARG A 31 -1.55 10.62 7.30
C ARG A 31 -1.75 9.12 7.43
N LYS A 32 -2.89 8.63 6.95
CA LYS A 32 -3.23 7.20 6.93
C LYS A 32 -2.66 6.55 5.67
N TYR A 33 -1.96 5.44 5.82
CA TYR A 33 -1.31 4.72 4.72
C TYR A 33 -1.75 3.27 4.64
N TYR A 34 -1.81 2.75 3.42
CA TYR A 34 -1.69 1.34 3.12
C TYR A 34 -0.21 0.95 3.17
N ILE A 35 0.13 -0.03 3.99
CA ILE A 35 1.46 -0.63 4.06
C ILE A 35 1.39 -1.97 3.37
N MET A 36 2.16 -2.13 2.30
CA MET A 36 2.07 -3.30 1.42
C MET A 36 3.43 -3.96 1.23
N LYS A 37 3.42 -5.25 0.95
CA LYS A 37 4.60 -6.01 0.53
C LYS A 37 4.38 -6.58 -0.87
N PRO A 38 5.31 -6.39 -1.82
CA PRO A 38 5.28 -7.11 -3.09
C PRO A 38 5.45 -8.60 -2.85
N LEU A 39 4.76 -9.43 -3.65
CA LEU A 39 4.87 -10.89 -3.54
C LEU A 39 6.21 -11.41 -4.09
N TYR A 40 6.74 -10.76 -5.11
CA TYR A 40 7.87 -11.27 -5.90
C TYR A 40 9.22 -10.63 -5.55
N THR A 41 9.24 -9.56 -4.76
CA THR A 41 10.49 -8.93 -4.30
C THR A 41 10.61 -9.03 -2.78
N LYS A 42 11.70 -9.64 -2.29
CA LYS A 42 11.94 -9.77 -0.85
C LYS A 42 12.36 -8.42 -0.25
N ASN A 43 11.78 -8.12 0.92
CA ASN A 43 12.19 -7.09 1.90
C ASN A 43 11.86 -5.61 1.63
N SER A 44 11.05 -5.26 0.63
CA SER A 44 10.54 -3.89 0.51
C SER A 44 9.15 -3.73 1.14
N LYS A 45 8.88 -2.53 1.70
CA LYS A 45 7.54 -2.08 2.09
C LYS A 45 7.16 -0.89 1.22
N ILE A 46 5.94 -0.89 0.71
CA ILE A 46 5.38 0.22 -0.06
C ILE A 46 4.34 0.92 0.80
N TYR A 47 4.44 2.24 0.88
CA TYR A 47 3.53 3.10 1.62
C TYR A 47 2.72 3.94 0.64
N VAL A 48 1.40 3.74 0.62
CA VAL A 48 0.48 4.49 -0.25
C VAL A 48 -0.52 5.24 0.63
N PRO A 49 -0.61 6.59 0.57
CA PRO A 49 -1.66 7.32 1.28
C PRO A 49 -3.04 6.79 0.89
N VAL A 50 -3.93 6.60 1.86
CA VAL A 50 -5.29 6.06 1.59
C VAL A 50 -6.06 6.95 0.60
N GLU A 51 -5.81 8.26 0.63
CA GLU A 51 -6.38 9.24 -0.30
C GLU A 51 -6.02 8.97 -1.77
N ASN A 52 -4.88 8.30 -2.02
CA ASN A 52 -4.40 7.99 -3.37
C ASN A 52 -4.89 6.63 -3.88
N GLU A 53 -5.75 5.91 -3.13
CA GLU A 53 -6.15 4.53 -3.47
C GLU A 53 -6.65 4.40 -4.91
N ARG A 54 -7.53 5.31 -5.35
CA ARG A 54 -8.18 5.24 -6.67
C ARG A 54 -7.23 5.46 -7.83
N LYS A 55 -6.13 6.17 -7.59
CA LYS A 55 -5.15 6.51 -8.61
C LYS A 55 -4.05 5.46 -8.71
N MET A 56 -3.71 4.81 -7.60
CA MET A 56 -2.49 3.99 -7.49
C MET A 56 -2.74 2.49 -7.34
N LEU A 57 -3.91 2.08 -6.86
CA LEU A 57 -4.22 0.68 -6.56
C LEU A 57 -5.30 0.18 -7.51
N LYS A 58 -5.10 -1.04 -8.03
CA LYS A 58 -6.12 -1.78 -8.76
C LYS A 58 -6.43 -3.08 -8.03
N ASN A 59 -7.69 -3.47 -8.06
CA ASN A 59 -8.14 -4.78 -7.59
C ASN A 59 -7.52 -5.85 -8.51
N LEU A 60 -7.21 -7.01 -7.93
CA LEU A 60 -6.97 -8.23 -8.70
C LEU A 60 -8.29 -8.84 -9.17
#